data_AF-X0UTV6-F1
#
_entry.id   AF-X0UTV6-F1
#
_cell.length_a   1.000
_cell.length_b   1.000
_cell.length_c   1.000
_cell.angle_alpha   90.00
_cell.angle_beta   90.00
_cell.angle_gamma   90.00
#
_symmetry.space_group_name_H-M   'P 1'
#
loop_
_entity.id
_entity.type
_entity.pdbx_description
1 polymer ?
#
loop_
_entity_poly.entity_id
_entity_poly.type
_entity_poly.pdbx_seq_one_letter_code
_entity_poly.pdbx_strand_id
1 'polypeptide(L)'
;RSRYATYADLLHYCDHSANPVGRIVLALYDLRDSKRGKLSDAICTALQLANFWQDVREDSSRRGRIYIPQEDMRHFGVREEAIARGEADPPDRPDERFAALMRFEVERARMLFDEGEPLIAEVPPRLSGEVRLFLRGGRAILRAIERARYDVLRARPAVPRWKKTFWVAALWGRQRFLPGGFPANPRDAE
;
A
#
# COMPACT_ATOMS: atom_id res chain seq x y z
N ARG A 1 -18.99 -0.44 3.45
CA ARG A 1 -18.76 -1.54 4.42
C ARG A 1 -17.74 -1.05 5.45
N SER A 2 -17.91 -1.33 6.75
CA SER A 2 -17.01 -0.84 7.83
C SER A 2 -16.18 -1.94 8.49
N ARG A 3 -16.49 -3.21 8.20
CA ARG A 3 -15.83 -4.42 8.69
C ARG A 3 -15.73 -5.46 7.58
N TYR A 4 -14.68 -6.27 7.62
CA TYR A 4 -14.39 -7.31 6.63
C TYR A 4 -14.27 -8.63 7.37
N ALA A 5 -15.08 -9.62 6.98
CA ALA A 5 -15.11 -10.88 7.71
C ALA A 5 -13.83 -11.69 7.45
N THR A 6 -13.32 -11.60 6.23
CA THR A 6 -12.14 -12.31 5.72
C THR A 6 -11.16 -11.38 5.02
N TYR A 7 -9.92 -11.84 4.82
CA TYR A 7 -8.94 -11.15 3.99
C TYR A 7 -9.41 -11.05 2.54
N ALA A 8 -10.14 -12.06 2.04
CA ALA A 8 -10.75 -12.02 0.71
C ALA A 8 -11.77 -10.88 0.57
N ASP A 9 -12.59 -10.61 1.60
CA ASP A 9 -13.49 -9.45 1.60
C ASP A 9 -12.71 -8.12 1.50
N LEU A 10 -11.57 -8.03 2.18
CA LEU A 10 -10.71 -6.84 2.14
C LEU A 10 -10.04 -6.68 0.77
N LEU A 11 -9.57 -7.77 0.17
CA LEU A 11 -9.02 -7.76 -1.20
C LEU A 11 -10.08 -7.37 -2.23
N HIS A 12 -11.31 -7.86 -2.08
CA HIS A 12 -12.43 -7.45 -2.94
C HIS A 12 -12.68 -5.94 -2.86
N TYR A 13 -12.58 -5.34 -1.66
CA TYR A 13 -12.63 -3.90 -1.52
C TYR A 13 -11.51 -3.21 -2.31
N CYS A 14 -10.25 -3.68 -2.16
CA CYS A 14 -9.12 -3.14 -2.91
C CYS A 14 -9.28 -3.25 -4.43
N ASP A 15 -9.89 -4.34 -4.92
CA ASP A 15 -10.17 -4.54 -6.35
C ASP A 15 -11.12 -3.48 -6.92
N HIS A 16 -12.00 -2.93 -6.09
CA HIS A 16 -12.95 -1.89 -6.50
C HIS A 16 -12.48 -0.47 -6.15
N SER A 17 -11.55 -0.30 -5.21
CA SER A 17 -11.13 1.03 -4.73
C SER A 17 -9.73 1.45 -5.17
N ALA A 18 -8.79 0.52 -5.25
CA ALA A 18 -7.37 0.81 -5.43
C ALA A 18 -6.85 0.31 -6.79
N ASN A 19 -7.14 -0.95 -7.13
CA ASN A 19 -6.67 -1.59 -8.37
C ASN A 19 -7.05 -0.83 -9.66
N PRO A 20 -8.26 -0.25 -9.80
CA PRO A 20 -8.63 0.47 -11.01
C PRO A 20 -7.69 1.65 -11.33
N VAL A 21 -7.11 2.28 -10.31
CA VAL A 21 -6.17 3.41 -10.49
C VAL A 21 -4.93 2.95 -11.25
N GLY A 22 -4.33 1.81 -10.86
CA GLY A 22 -3.17 1.25 -11.54
C GLY A 22 -3.47 0.84 -12.98
N ARG A 23 -4.63 0.22 -13.20
CA ARG A 23 -5.10 -0.16 -14.55
C ARG A 23 -5.31 1.07 -15.46
N ILE A 24 -5.85 2.16 -14.92
CA ILE A 24 -5.97 3.43 -15.65
C ILE A 24 -4.59 3.99 -16.01
N VAL A 25 -3.65 4.01 -15.07
CA VAL A 25 -2.26 4.47 -15.33
C VAL A 25 -1.62 3.64 -16.44
N LEU A 26 -1.73 2.31 -16.40
CA LEU A 26 -1.23 1.45 -17.47
C LEU A 26 -1.90 1.74 -18.82
N ALA A 27 -3.22 1.97 -18.82
CA ALA A 27 -3.98 2.28 -20.03
C ALA A 27 -3.58 3.62 -20.68
N LEU A 28 -3.08 4.59 -19.91
CA LEU A 28 -2.52 5.85 -20.45
C LEU A 28 -1.21 5.65 -21.23
N TYR A 29 -0.53 4.52 -21.01
CA TYR A 29 0.66 4.10 -21.76
C TYR A 29 0.33 3.01 -22.80
N ASP A 30 -0.96 2.81 -23.13
CA ASP A 30 -1.48 1.75 -24.00
C ASP A 30 -1.10 0.31 -23.56
N LEU A 31 -0.83 0.12 -22.26
CA LEU A 31 -0.55 -1.19 -21.67
C LEU A 31 -1.84 -1.76 -21.09
N ARG A 32 -2.53 -2.62 -21.85
CA ARG A 32 -3.86 -3.16 -21.46
C ARG A 32 -3.87 -4.67 -21.25
N ASP A 33 -2.71 -5.32 -21.27
CA ASP A 33 -2.60 -6.75 -21.11
C ASP A 33 -2.84 -7.19 -19.65
N SER A 34 -3.41 -8.39 -19.50
CA SER A 34 -3.78 -8.93 -18.19
C SER A 34 -2.58 -9.22 -17.28
N LYS A 35 -1.40 -9.48 -17.85
CA LYS A 35 -0.19 -9.77 -17.10
C LYS A 35 0.27 -8.53 -16.33
N ARG A 36 0.48 -7.41 -17.02
CA ARG A 36 0.85 -6.13 -16.37
C ARG A 36 -0.25 -5.62 -15.46
N GLY A 37 -1.51 -5.82 -15.84
CA GLY A 37 -2.66 -5.52 -14.99
C GLY A 37 -2.56 -6.18 -13.61
N LYS A 38 -2.33 -7.50 -13.56
CA LYS A 38 -2.16 -8.25 -12.30
C LYS A 38 -0.99 -7.73 -11.46
N LEU A 39 0.16 -7.48 -12.07
CA LEU A 39 1.31 -6.94 -11.35
C LEU A 39 1.01 -5.54 -10.77
N SER A 40 0.31 -4.69 -11.52
CA SER A 40 -0.13 -3.38 -11.03
C SER A 40 -1.16 -3.50 -9.90
N ASP A 41 -2.10 -4.44 -10.01
CA ASP A 41 -3.11 -4.70 -8.97
C ASP A 41 -2.45 -5.13 -7.65
N ALA A 42 -1.41 -5.96 -7.71
CA ALA A 42 -0.64 -6.36 -6.54
C ALA A 42 0.01 -5.14 -5.85
N ILE A 43 0.63 -4.23 -6.62
CA ILE A 43 1.20 -2.98 -6.07
C ILE A 43 0.11 -2.08 -5.47
N CYS A 44 -1.00 -1.88 -6.18
CA CYS A 44 -2.09 -1.02 -5.73
C CYS A 44 -2.72 -1.55 -4.44
N THR A 45 -2.97 -2.85 -4.38
CA THR A 45 -3.46 -3.53 -3.17
C THR A 45 -2.46 -3.38 -2.03
N ALA A 46 -1.16 -3.64 -2.25
CA ALA A 46 -0.13 -3.50 -1.23
C ALA A 46 -0.03 -2.08 -0.66
N LEU A 47 -0.11 -1.05 -1.52
CA LEU A 47 -0.14 0.35 -1.10
C LEU A 47 -1.36 0.65 -0.23
N GLN A 48 -2.53 0.14 -0.63
CA GLN A 48 -3.77 0.34 0.09
C GLN A 48 -3.72 -0.32 1.47
N LEU A 49 -3.23 -1.55 1.56
CA LEU A 49 -3.02 -2.26 2.83
C LEU A 49 -2.03 -1.51 3.73
N ALA A 50 -0.89 -1.07 3.19
CA ALA A 50 0.08 -0.27 3.94
C ALA A 50 -0.54 1.02 4.51
N ASN A 51 -1.45 1.67 3.77
CA ASN A 51 -2.21 2.81 4.26
C ASN A 51 -3.18 2.42 5.38
N PHE A 52 -3.92 1.32 5.25
CA PHE A 52 -4.77 0.83 6.32
C PHE A 52 -3.99 0.53 7.61
N TRP A 53 -2.81 -0.06 7.48
CA TRP A 53 -1.97 -0.43 8.63
C TRP A 53 -1.36 0.77 9.35
N GLN A 54 -0.93 1.81 8.65
CA GLN A 54 -0.44 3.02 9.32
C GLN A 54 -1.58 3.84 9.96
N ASP A 55 -2.81 3.72 9.46
CA ASP A 55 -3.95 4.58 9.79
C ASP A 55 -5.00 3.92 10.72
N VAL A 56 -4.73 2.73 11.26
CA VAL A 56 -5.67 1.94 12.09
C VAL A 56 -6.37 2.78 13.16
N ARG A 57 -5.62 3.54 13.96
CA ARG A 57 -6.17 4.39 15.04
C ARG A 57 -7.10 5.48 14.50
N GLU A 58 -6.68 6.15 13.43
CA GLU A 58 -7.44 7.27 12.87
C GLU A 58 -8.74 6.76 12.22
N ASP A 59 -8.65 5.67 11.46
CA ASP A 59 -9.81 5.06 10.82
C ASP A 59 -10.81 4.49 11.85
N SER A 60 -10.32 3.86 12.93
CA SER A 60 -11.20 3.33 13.98
C SER A 60 -11.87 4.45 14.78
N SER A 61 -11.11 5.42 15.27
CA SER A 61 -11.61 6.46 16.18
C SER A 61 -12.42 7.55 15.50
N ARG A 62 -12.04 7.99 14.29
CA ARG A 62 -12.72 9.11 13.60
C ARG A 62 -13.78 8.66 12.61
N ARG A 63 -13.62 7.47 12.03
CA ARG A 63 -14.46 6.98 10.93
C ARG A 63 -15.26 5.74 11.29
N GLY A 64 -15.00 5.13 12.46
CA GLY A 64 -15.63 3.88 12.88
C GLY A 64 -15.29 2.70 11.95
N ARG A 65 -14.16 2.74 11.25
CA ARG A 65 -13.75 1.72 10.27
C ARG A 65 -12.58 0.89 10.80
N ILE A 66 -12.64 -0.42 10.60
CA ILE A 66 -11.55 -1.35 10.90
C ILE A 66 -11.37 -2.20 9.65
N TYR A 67 -10.21 -2.04 9.00
CA TYR A 67 -9.87 -2.76 7.78
C TYR A 67 -9.18 -4.08 8.04
N ILE A 68 -8.63 -4.30 9.24
CA ILE A 68 -8.07 -5.59 9.63
C ILE A 68 -9.17 -6.65 9.53
N PRO A 69 -8.95 -7.78 8.85
CA PRO A 69 -9.97 -8.82 8.74
C PRO A 69 -10.33 -9.42 10.10
N GLN A 70 -11.62 -9.62 10.33
CA GLN A 70 -12.10 -10.16 11.60
C GLN A 70 -11.62 -11.60 11.85
N GLU A 71 -11.38 -12.39 10.80
CA GLU A 71 -10.79 -13.72 10.94
C GLU A 71 -9.38 -13.70 11.53
N ASP A 72 -8.56 -12.76 11.09
CA ASP A 72 -7.19 -12.62 11.61
C ASP A 72 -7.23 -12.04 13.03
N MET A 73 -8.11 -11.08 13.29
CA MET A 73 -8.36 -10.60 14.66
C MET A 73 -8.74 -11.75 15.61
N ARG A 74 -9.65 -12.65 15.19
CA ARG A 74 -10.00 -13.85 15.96
C ARG A 74 -8.81 -14.79 16.14
N HIS A 75 -8.04 -15.03 15.08
CA HIS A 75 -6.86 -15.90 15.11
C HIS A 75 -5.82 -15.44 16.13
N PHE A 76 -5.58 -14.13 16.23
CA PHE A 76 -4.64 -13.55 17.19
C PHE A 76 -5.28 -13.15 18.54
N GLY A 77 -6.59 -13.35 18.72
CA GLY A 77 -7.29 -13.02 19.97
C GLY A 77 -7.40 -11.52 20.26
N VAL A 78 -7.49 -10.69 19.21
CA VAL A 78 -7.63 -9.24 19.28
C VAL A 78 -9.10 -8.85 19.11
N ARG A 79 -9.59 -7.97 19.99
CA ARG A 79 -10.98 -7.50 19.96
C ARG A 79 -11.09 -6.14 19.27
N GLU A 80 -12.21 -5.90 18.59
CA GLU A 80 -12.48 -4.59 17.96
C GLU A 80 -12.53 -3.46 18.99
N GLU A 81 -13.07 -3.73 20.18
CA GLU A 81 -13.15 -2.72 21.23
C GLU A 81 -11.77 -2.23 21.68
N ALA A 82 -10.76 -3.11 21.71
CA ALA A 82 -9.39 -2.76 22.05
C ALA A 82 -8.77 -1.83 20.98
N ILE A 83 -9.03 -2.11 19.70
CA ILE A 83 -8.61 -1.25 18.58
C ILE A 83 -9.30 0.12 18.63
N ALA A 84 -10.59 0.16 18.94
CA ALA A 84 -11.36 1.39 18.99
C ALA A 84 -10.94 2.30 20.16
N ARG A 85 -10.60 1.71 21.31
CA ARG A 85 -10.12 2.47 22.48
C ARG A 85 -8.64 2.82 22.41
N GLY A 86 -7.90 2.24 21.44
CA GLY A 86 -6.45 2.43 21.32
C GLY A 86 -5.69 1.92 22.55
N GLU A 87 -6.28 0.94 23.24
CA GLU A 87 -5.75 0.38 24.48
C GLU A 87 -4.65 -0.63 24.14
N ALA A 88 -3.52 -0.49 24.81
CA ALA A 88 -2.54 -1.56 24.93
C ALA A 88 -2.64 -2.13 26.34
N ASP A 89 -2.60 -3.44 26.48
CA ASP A 89 -2.63 -4.11 27.78
C ASP A 89 -1.32 -4.88 28.01
N PRO A 90 -0.43 -4.44 28.93
CA PRO A 90 -0.54 -3.25 29.77
C PRO A 90 -0.19 -1.92 29.04
N PRO A 91 -0.64 -0.76 29.54
CA PRO A 91 -0.61 0.53 28.82
C PRO A 91 0.80 1.12 28.62
N ASP A 92 1.83 0.52 29.20
CA ASP A 92 3.22 0.95 29.10
C ASP A 92 3.99 0.29 27.94
N ARG A 93 3.49 -0.83 27.40
CA ARG A 93 4.11 -1.55 26.26
C ARG A 93 3.11 -1.89 25.15
N PRO A 94 3.58 -2.12 23.90
CA PRO A 94 2.72 -2.61 22.83
C PRO A 94 2.00 -3.90 23.24
N ASP A 95 0.72 -4.03 22.89
CA ASP A 95 0.01 -5.29 23.03
C ASP A 95 0.63 -6.32 22.06
N GLU A 96 1.23 -7.38 22.61
CA GLU A 96 1.94 -8.41 21.84
C GLU A 96 1.01 -9.16 20.88
N ARG A 97 -0.26 -9.35 21.23
CA ARG A 97 -1.24 -10.00 20.33
C ARG A 97 -1.55 -9.11 19.15
N PHE A 98 -1.77 -7.83 19.41
CA PHE A 98 -1.97 -6.84 18.35
C PHE A 98 -0.71 -6.69 17.48
N ALA A 99 0.48 -6.65 18.09
CA ALA A 99 1.73 -6.57 17.36
C ALA A 99 1.98 -7.81 16.48
N ALA A 100 1.62 -9.01 16.95
CA ALA A 100 1.69 -10.24 16.17
C ALA A 100 0.71 -10.21 14.98
N LEU A 101 -0.54 -9.81 15.21
CA LEU A 101 -1.54 -9.58 14.17
C LEU A 101 -1.07 -8.58 13.11
N MET A 102 -0.59 -7.42 13.55
CA MET A 102 -0.15 -6.36 12.63
C MET A 102 1.10 -6.77 11.85
N ARG A 103 2.02 -7.53 12.46
CA ARG A 103 3.16 -8.13 11.76
C ARG A 103 2.71 -9.07 10.64
N PHE A 104 1.72 -9.92 10.94
CA PHE A 104 1.16 -10.84 9.96
C PHE A 104 0.52 -10.11 8.77
N GLU A 105 -0.26 -9.06 9.03
CA GLU A 105 -0.85 -8.22 7.97
C GLU A 105 0.18 -7.39 7.18
N VAL A 106 1.24 -6.92 7.83
CA VAL A 106 2.36 -6.24 7.18
C VAL A 106 3.09 -7.19 6.23
N GLU A 107 3.26 -8.45 6.61
CA GLU A 107 3.92 -9.45 5.76
C GLU A 107 3.07 -9.76 4.51
N ARG A 108 1.75 -9.84 4.63
CA ARG A 108 0.85 -9.96 3.48
C ARG A 108 1.01 -8.80 2.49
N ALA A 109 1.07 -7.57 2.98
CA ALA A 109 1.32 -6.40 2.12
C ALA A 109 2.73 -6.42 1.49
N ARG A 110 3.73 -6.95 2.21
CA ARG A 110 5.10 -7.10 1.70
C ARG A 110 5.16 -8.10 0.53
N MET A 111 4.53 -9.27 0.68
CA MET A 111 4.45 -10.27 -0.38
C MET A 111 3.82 -9.72 -1.67
N LEU A 112 2.78 -8.89 -1.55
CA LEU A 112 2.15 -8.24 -2.71
C LEU A 112 3.06 -7.20 -3.39
N PHE A 113 3.89 -6.48 -2.63
CA PHE A 113 4.92 -5.61 -3.23
C PHE A 113 5.94 -6.43 -4.02
N ASP A 114 6.35 -7.59 -3.49
CA ASP A 114 7.31 -8.48 -4.14
C ASP A 114 6.71 -9.11 -5.40
N GLU A 115 5.42 -9.50 -5.36
CA GLU A 115 4.67 -10.00 -6.52
C GLU A 115 4.56 -8.95 -7.63
N GLY A 116 4.34 -7.69 -7.27
CA GLY A 116 4.18 -6.59 -8.23
C GLY A 116 5.50 -6.02 -8.77
N GLU A 117 6.63 -6.21 -8.07
CA GLU A 117 7.94 -5.65 -8.41
C GLU A 117 8.42 -5.92 -9.85
N PRO A 118 8.17 -7.09 -10.47
CA PRO A 118 8.54 -7.36 -11.86
C PRO A 118 7.99 -6.33 -12.87
N LEU A 119 6.88 -5.64 -12.55
CA LEU A 119 6.30 -4.60 -13.42
C LEU A 119 7.32 -3.52 -13.81
N ILE A 120 8.30 -3.25 -12.95
CA ILE A 120 9.38 -2.29 -13.20
C ILE A 120 10.09 -2.57 -14.54
N ALA A 121 10.33 -3.84 -14.86
CA ALA A 121 11.04 -4.26 -16.07
C ALA A 121 10.12 -4.37 -17.30
N GLU A 122 8.80 -4.39 -17.08
CA GLU A 122 7.81 -4.64 -18.14
C GLU A 122 7.18 -3.36 -18.69
N VAL A 123 7.50 -2.19 -18.15
CA VAL A 123 6.91 -0.89 -18.53
C VAL A 123 7.97 0.09 -19.07
N PRO A 124 7.57 1.11 -19.86
CA PRO A 124 8.48 2.12 -20.38
C PRO A 124 9.30 2.83 -19.29
N PRO A 125 10.51 3.34 -19.59
CA PRO A 125 11.43 3.91 -18.58
C PRO A 125 10.81 4.98 -17.68
N ARG A 126 9.95 5.84 -18.22
CA ARG A 126 9.25 6.87 -17.46
C ARG A 126 8.34 6.27 -16.38
N LEU A 127 7.43 5.38 -16.78
CA LEU A 127 6.52 4.68 -15.88
C LEU A 127 7.29 3.77 -14.90
N SER A 128 8.36 3.12 -15.36
CA SER A 128 9.23 2.29 -14.52
C SER A 128 9.83 3.08 -13.34
N GLY A 129 10.14 4.36 -13.55
CA GLY A 129 10.54 5.27 -12.49
C GLY A 129 9.44 5.57 -11.47
N GLU A 130 8.21 5.78 -11.93
CA GLU A 130 7.03 6.02 -11.08
C GLU A 130 6.66 4.78 -10.26
N VAL A 131 6.66 3.60 -10.88
CA VAL A 131 6.43 2.31 -10.21
C VAL A 131 7.45 2.08 -9.08
N ARG A 132 8.74 2.34 -9.34
CA ARG A 132 9.79 2.28 -8.30
C ARG A 132 9.54 3.23 -7.14
N LEU A 133 9.04 4.44 -7.41
CA LEU A 133 8.71 5.40 -6.37
C LEU A 133 7.58 4.89 -5.46
N PHE A 134 6.53 4.33 -6.06
CA PHE A 134 5.41 3.75 -5.31
C PHE A 134 5.84 2.57 -4.45
N LEU A 135 6.56 1.59 -5.02
CA LEU A 135 7.11 0.44 -4.29
C LEU A 135 7.99 0.89 -3.11
N ARG A 136 8.87 1.87 -3.35
CA ARG A 136 9.76 2.41 -2.30
C ARG A 136 8.98 3.11 -1.20
N GLY A 137 7.96 3.89 -1.55
CA GLY A 137 7.08 4.59 -0.62
C GLY A 137 6.30 3.60 0.25
N GLY A 138 5.63 2.62 -0.35
CA GLY A 138 4.88 1.58 0.35
C GLY A 138 5.75 0.75 1.29
N ARG A 139 6.87 0.20 0.80
CA ARG A 139 7.85 -0.50 1.64
C ARG A 139 8.42 0.37 2.76
N ALA A 140 8.48 1.70 2.59
CA ALA A 140 8.92 2.61 3.64
C ALA A 140 7.86 2.81 4.73
N ILE A 141 6.57 2.75 4.40
CA ILE A 141 5.47 2.74 5.37
C ILE A 141 5.55 1.46 6.21
N LEU A 142 5.68 0.29 5.57
CA LEU A 142 5.81 -1.00 6.27
C LEU A 142 6.99 -0.99 7.25
N ARG A 143 8.17 -0.51 6.81
CA ARG A 143 9.33 -0.33 7.70
C ARG A 143 9.10 0.69 8.82
N ALA A 144 8.25 1.69 8.63
CA ALA A 144 7.93 2.64 9.68
C ALA A 144 7.06 1.98 10.76
N ILE A 145 6.10 1.16 10.36
CA ILE A 145 5.28 0.32 11.26
C ILE A 145 6.18 -0.64 12.05
N GLU A 146 7.11 -1.32 11.39
CA GLU A 146 8.08 -2.23 12.03
C GLU A 146 8.95 -1.52 13.07
N ARG A 147 9.47 -0.32 12.75
CA ARG A 147 10.26 0.48 13.70
C ARG A 147 9.45 0.96 14.91
N ALA A 148 8.15 1.16 14.73
CA ALA A 148 7.22 1.43 15.81
C ALA A 148 6.87 0.16 16.61
N ARG A 149 7.53 -0.98 16.34
CA ARG A 149 7.21 -2.29 16.94
C ARG A 149 5.75 -2.68 16.72
N TYR A 150 5.21 -2.31 15.56
CA TYR A 150 3.82 -2.55 15.14
C TYR A 150 2.76 -1.85 16.00
N ASP A 151 3.16 -0.92 16.88
CA ASP A 151 2.23 -0.12 17.68
C ASP A 151 1.67 1.06 16.87
N VAL A 152 0.65 0.77 16.07
CA VAL A 152 -0.08 1.75 15.25
C VAL A 152 -1.32 2.32 15.95
N LEU A 153 -1.62 1.83 17.16
CA LEU A 153 -2.76 2.30 17.98
C LEU A 153 -2.39 3.52 18.81
N ARG A 154 -1.12 3.67 19.23
CA ARG A 154 -0.67 4.85 19.98
C ARG A 154 -0.29 6.01 19.09
N ALA A 155 0.45 5.76 18.03
CA ALA A 155 0.90 6.80 17.12
C ALA A 155 0.90 6.30 15.69
N ARG A 156 0.49 7.17 14.76
CA ARG A 156 0.56 6.92 13.32
C ARG A 156 2.03 6.85 12.89
N PRO A 157 2.55 5.70 12.42
CA PRO A 157 3.88 5.64 11.86
C PRO A 157 3.94 6.49 10.60
N ALA A 158 4.91 7.39 10.51
CA ALA A 158 5.03 8.29 9.38
C ALA A 158 6.40 8.18 8.72
N VAL A 159 6.40 8.12 7.39
CA VAL A 159 7.61 8.36 6.61
C VAL A 159 7.91 9.86 6.65
N PRO A 160 9.12 10.28 7.09
CA PRO A 160 9.51 11.68 7.13
C PRO A 160 9.32 12.37 5.79
N ARG A 161 8.80 13.61 5.81
CA ARG A 161 8.49 14.38 4.59
C ARG A 161 9.69 14.53 3.67
N TRP A 162 10.89 14.78 4.22
CA TRP A 162 12.12 14.95 3.44
C TRP A 162 12.51 13.69 2.65
N LYS A 163 12.21 12.49 3.16
CA LYS A 163 12.48 11.24 2.43
C LYS A 163 11.57 11.14 1.20
N LYS A 164 10.30 11.55 1.34
CA LYS A 164 9.36 11.62 0.22
C LYS A 164 9.83 12.62 -0.84
N THR A 165 10.24 13.82 -0.42
CA THR A 165 10.78 14.86 -1.31
C THR A 165 12.05 14.39 -2.03
N PHE A 166 12.98 13.74 -1.32
CA PHE A 166 14.20 13.19 -1.90
C PHE A 166 13.90 12.13 -2.98
N TRP A 167 12.94 11.23 -2.77
CA TRP A 167 12.60 10.22 -3.77
C TRP A 167 11.96 10.81 -5.02
N VAL A 168 11.09 11.83 -4.86
CA VAL A 168 10.53 12.58 -5.99
C VAL A 168 11.63 13.32 -6.75
N ALA A 169 12.53 14.03 -6.05
CA ALA A 169 13.62 14.76 -6.68
C ALA A 169 14.60 13.83 -7.43
N ALA A 170 14.92 12.65 -6.86
CA ALA A 170 15.77 11.66 -7.50
C ALA A 170 15.14 11.06 -8.78
N LEU A 171 13.81 10.93 -8.82
CA LEU A 171 13.08 10.52 -10.02
C LEU A 171 13.16 11.57 -11.12
N TRP A 172 12.96 12.85 -10.76
CA TRP A 172 13.02 13.99 -11.71
C TRP A 172 14.42 14.17 -12.29
N GLY A 173 15.47 14.04 -11.46
CA GLY A 173 16.86 14.07 -11.93
C GLY A 173 17.20 12.98 -12.93
N ARG A 174 16.55 11.81 -12.86
CA ARG A 174 16.72 10.69 -13.81
C ARG A 174 15.90 10.85 -15.10
N GLN A 175 14.70 11.43 -15.01
CA GLN A 175 13.85 11.66 -16.20
C GLN A 175 14.43 12.74 -17.12
N ARG A 176 15.23 13.68 -16.59
CA ARG A 176 15.86 14.78 -17.35
C ARG A 176 16.91 14.33 -18.37
N PHE A 177 17.29 13.05 -18.37
CA PHE A 177 18.28 12.46 -19.28
C PHE A 177 17.71 11.34 -20.17
N LEU A 178 16.38 11.14 -20.18
CA LEU A 178 15.73 10.19 -21.09
C LEU A 178 15.13 10.96 -22.28
N PRO A 179 15.46 10.62 -23.55
CA PRO A 179 14.87 11.28 -24.70
C PRO A 179 13.36 11.04 -24.70
N GLY A 180 12.60 12.12 -24.54
CA GLY A 180 11.15 12.11 -24.52
C GLY A 180 10.59 12.23 -25.92
N GLY A 181 10.11 11.13 -26.48
CA GLY A 181 9.11 11.13 -27.53
C GLY A 181 7.89 10.37 -27.01
N PHE A 182 6.74 11.02 -26.90
CA PHE A 182 5.49 10.28 -27.02
C PHE A 182 5.53 9.60 -28.41
N PRO A 183 5.13 8.33 -28.56
CA PRO A 183 4.86 7.82 -29.89
C PRO A 183 3.81 8.74 -30.52
N ALA A 184 4.12 9.29 -31.70
CA ALA A 184 3.16 10.08 -32.46
C ALA A 184 1.88 9.25 -32.64
N ASN A 185 0.73 9.91 -32.44
CA ASN A 185 -0.55 9.28 -32.65
C ASN A 185 -0.63 8.85 -34.12
N PRO A 186 -0.92 7.57 -34.44
CA PRO A 186 -1.04 7.12 -35.83
C PRO A 186 -2.19 7.79 -36.61
N ARG A 187 -3.01 8.63 -35.96
CA ARG A 187 -4.04 9.46 -36.59
C ARG A 187 -3.56 10.84 -37.05
N ASP A 188 -2.31 11.21 -36.80
CA ASP A 188 -1.74 12.49 -37.23
C ASP A 188 -1.07 12.39 -38.63
N ALA A 189 -1.32 11.29 -39.36
CA ALA A 189 -0.74 10.98 -40.67
C ALA A 189 -1.80 10.87 -41.80
N GLU A 190 -2.96 11.53 -41.65
CA GLU A 190 -3.96 11.72 -42.70
C GLU A 190 -4.15 13.20 -43.05
#